data_AF-A0AAE0RZB7-F1
#
_entry.id   AF-A0AAE0RZB7-F1
#
_cell.length_a   1.000
_cell.length_b   1.000
_cell.length_c   1.000
_cell.angle_alpha   90.00
_cell.angle_beta   90.00
_cell.angle_gamma   90.00
#
_symmetry.space_group_name_H-M   'P 1'
#
loop_
_entity.id
_entity.type
_entity.pdbx_description
1 polymer ?
#
loop_
_entity_poly.entity_id
_entity_poly.type
_entity_poly.pdbx_seq_one_letter_code
_entity_poly.pdbx_strand_id
1 'polypeptide(L)'
;MAEVSSVKVTNVKVASFKSVAVLVKTLLYYIQLTKPTIMLLVVLSSAASLSVANAFPNEGWKYLLALFAVYLTGGCANALNQYFERDVDAKMERTKYRRPIPSGHVSPASALVFSLTIGVTGVFIFAYFFNWLSAVLSFFTIIFYSFFYTLWLKPNTPQNIVIGGISGAMSPIGVWLAARGTVDWEPFLIFLIIFFWTPPHFWALALYCKSDYEKVDYPMLPNVKGIDETFKQMLIYTGLTIMTTIWLAFVFQGAFYTIAVIGLGVMFFRKVLNLIKSKGDLEARAVFGIVFGFWYYGSPMNTDVGYRPKQPVPYSHKLHAGTLGLDCRYCHTSVEVSANASIPSVETCMGCHTNILKESPKLLPVRESWATGMPVEWVRIHKLGDYAYFNHSVHVNSGVGCGSCHGNVAKMEVVSQVEPLSMGWCLDCHRNPDMHLRPASEITNMDWVAPPNQIQLASMIKKERSLNPPTTCASCHR
;
A
#
# COMPACT_ATOMS: atom_id res chain seq x y z
N MET A 1 -18.80 -63.79 29.38
CA MET A 1 -19.60 -62.55 29.59
C MET A 1 -18.65 -61.52 30.18
N ALA A 2 -18.27 -60.41 29.56
CA ALA A 2 -18.59 -59.81 28.28
C ALA A 2 -17.34 -59.03 27.81
N GLU A 3 -17.16 -58.95 26.48
CA GLU A 3 -16.17 -58.10 25.82
C GLU A 3 -16.40 -56.62 26.17
N VAL A 4 -15.34 -55.90 26.52
CA VAL A 4 -15.33 -54.44 26.40
C VAL A 4 -14.41 -54.09 25.24
N SER A 5 -15.08 -53.79 24.12
CA SER A 5 -14.51 -53.32 22.86
C SER A 5 -13.56 -52.15 23.06
N SER A 6 -12.35 -52.26 22.52
CA SER A 6 -11.41 -51.16 22.40
C SER A 6 -11.94 -50.11 21.42
N VAL A 7 -12.36 -48.96 21.95
CA VAL A 7 -12.67 -47.78 21.13
C VAL A 7 -11.36 -47.27 20.54
N LYS A 8 -11.14 -47.52 19.24
CA LYS A 8 -10.09 -46.85 18.46
C LYS A 8 -10.41 -45.35 18.44
N VAL A 9 -9.69 -44.57 19.25
CA VAL A 9 -9.63 -43.12 19.07
C VAL A 9 -8.94 -42.87 17.73
N THR A 10 -9.75 -42.60 16.70
CA THR A 10 -9.26 -42.18 15.39
C THR A 10 -8.45 -40.90 15.56
N ASN A 11 -7.21 -40.94 15.10
CA ASN A 11 -6.31 -39.80 14.96
C ASN A 11 -7.03 -38.61 14.30
N VAL A 12 -7.47 -37.64 15.10
CA VAL A 12 -7.80 -36.32 14.59
C VAL A 12 -6.48 -35.70 14.14
N LYS A 13 -6.28 -35.59 12.83
CA LYS A 13 -5.15 -34.85 12.26
C LYS A 13 -5.27 -33.40 12.68
N VAL A 14 -4.60 -33.02 13.76
CA VAL A 14 -4.40 -31.62 14.12
C VAL A 14 -3.57 -31.00 13.00
N ALA A 15 -4.17 -30.06 12.25
CA ALA A 15 -3.49 -29.34 11.19
C ALA A 15 -2.21 -28.70 11.75
N SER A 16 -1.06 -28.94 11.12
CA SER A 16 0.22 -28.40 11.62
C SER A 16 0.20 -26.87 11.55
N PHE A 17 0.91 -26.19 12.44
CA PHE A 17 1.00 -24.72 12.44
C PHE A 17 1.40 -24.14 11.07
N LYS A 18 2.13 -24.89 10.22
CA LYS A 18 2.47 -24.48 8.85
C LYS A 18 1.26 -24.41 7.91
N SER A 19 0.27 -25.31 8.04
CA SER A 19 -0.92 -25.28 7.19
C SER A 19 -1.86 -24.12 7.54
N VAL A 20 -1.92 -23.72 8.81
CA VAL A 20 -2.70 -22.54 9.24
C VAL A 20 -2.08 -21.26 8.68
N ALA A 21 -0.75 -21.11 8.75
CA ALA A 21 -0.05 -19.95 8.21
C ALA A 21 -0.23 -19.82 6.69
N VAL A 22 -0.19 -20.94 5.94
CA VAL A 22 -0.45 -20.94 4.50
C VAL A 22 -1.89 -20.54 4.20
N LEU A 23 -2.88 -21.08 4.93
CA LEU A 23 -4.29 -20.73 4.76
C LEU A 23 -4.55 -19.24 5.03
N VAL A 24 -4.01 -18.70 6.13
CA VAL A 24 -4.13 -17.27 6.47
C VAL A 24 -3.53 -16.42 5.35
N LYS A 25 -2.34 -16.77 4.85
CA LYS A 25 -1.69 -16.03 3.77
C LYS A 25 -2.50 -16.07 2.48
N THR A 26 -3.06 -17.22 2.11
CA THR A 26 -3.96 -17.36 0.96
C THR A 26 -5.21 -16.50 1.13
N LEU A 27 -5.84 -16.51 2.31
CA LEU A 27 -7.01 -15.67 2.60
C LEU A 27 -6.69 -14.18 2.46
N LEU A 28 -5.53 -13.74 2.93
CA LEU A 28 -5.09 -12.35 2.79
C LEU A 28 -4.97 -11.93 1.31
N TYR A 29 -4.52 -12.82 0.41
CA TYR A 29 -4.49 -12.52 -1.03
C TYR A 29 -5.89 -12.38 -1.63
N TYR A 30 -6.86 -13.19 -1.20
CA TYR A 30 -8.26 -13.02 -1.62
C TYR A 30 -8.88 -11.73 -1.08
N ILE A 31 -8.61 -11.39 0.18
CA ILE A 31 -9.03 -10.10 0.75
C ILE A 31 -8.37 -8.96 -0.03
N GLN A 32 -7.11 -9.08 -0.44
CA GLN A 32 -6.44 -8.06 -1.23
C GLN A 32 -7.09 -7.81 -2.61
N LEU A 33 -7.77 -8.81 -3.19
CA LEU A 33 -8.54 -8.64 -4.45
C LEU A 33 -9.66 -7.60 -4.30
N THR A 34 -10.29 -7.52 -3.12
CA THR A 34 -11.40 -6.58 -2.87
C THR A 34 -10.93 -5.13 -2.72
N LYS A 35 -9.62 -4.88 -2.65
CA LYS A 35 -9.01 -3.57 -2.35
C LYS A 35 -9.57 -2.98 -1.04
N PRO A 36 -9.29 -3.60 0.13
CA PRO A 36 -9.93 -3.28 1.40
C PRO A 36 -9.77 -1.82 1.81
N THR A 37 -8.64 -1.19 1.45
CA THR A 37 -8.40 0.24 1.65
C THR A 37 -9.45 1.10 0.95
N ILE A 38 -9.74 0.82 -0.32
CA ILE A 38 -10.74 1.55 -1.11
C ILE A 38 -12.13 1.25 -0.59
N MET A 39 -12.41 -0.03 -0.30
CA MET A 39 -13.70 -0.45 0.23
C MET A 39 -14.02 0.15 1.58
N LEU A 40 -13.02 0.43 2.43
CA LEU A 40 -13.24 1.15 3.67
C LEU A 40 -13.83 2.55 3.42
N LEU A 41 -13.33 3.29 2.43
CA LEU A 41 -13.89 4.61 2.08
C LEU A 41 -15.33 4.50 1.55
N VAL A 42 -15.61 3.49 0.74
CA VAL A 42 -16.95 3.21 0.20
C VAL A 42 -17.91 2.83 1.34
N VAL A 43 -17.46 2.01 2.28
CA VAL A 43 -18.24 1.61 3.46
C VAL A 43 -18.44 2.81 4.40
N LEU A 44 -17.46 3.68 4.61
CA LEU A 44 -17.59 4.88 5.44
C LEU A 44 -18.57 5.89 4.85
N SER A 45 -18.53 6.14 3.54
CA SER A 45 -19.51 6.99 2.86
C SER A 45 -20.92 6.41 2.91
N SER A 46 -21.03 5.09 2.83
CA SER A 46 -22.30 4.37 3.03
C SER A 46 -22.80 4.48 4.47
N ALA A 47 -21.91 4.37 5.46
CA ALA A 47 -22.23 4.54 6.86
C ALA A 47 -22.73 5.96 7.15
N ALA A 48 -22.08 6.98 6.58
CA ALA A 48 -22.55 8.37 6.67
C ALA A 48 -23.97 8.51 6.10
N SER A 49 -24.26 7.91 4.95
CA SER A 49 -25.59 7.92 4.34
C SER A 49 -26.65 7.21 5.21
N LEU A 50 -26.34 6.03 5.74
CA LEU A 50 -27.24 5.31 6.66
C LEU A 50 -27.50 6.07 7.96
N SER A 51 -26.47 6.75 8.50
CA SER A 51 -26.59 7.56 9.71
C SER A 51 -27.48 8.78 9.48
N VAL A 52 -27.33 9.44 8.33
CA VAL A 52 -28.23 10.53 7.90
C VAL A 52 -29.66 10.02 7.76
N ALA A 53 -29.84 8.84 7.17
CA ALA A 53 -31.16 8.24 7.01
C ALA A 53 -31.80 7.85 8.36
N ASN A 54 -31.09 7.95 9.48
CA ASN A 54 -31.48 7.38 10.78
C ASN A 54 -31.91 5.92 10.63
N ALA A 55 -31.12 5.15 9.87
CA ALA A 55 -31.48 3.81 9.44
C ALA A 55 -31.41 2.80 10.60
N PHE A 56 -32.41 1.92 10.68
CA PHE A 56 -32.43 0.74 11.56
C PHE A 56 -32.17 1.02 13.06
N PRO A 57 -32.85 2.00 13.70
CA PRO A 57 -32.55 2.43 15.07
C PRO A 57 -32.68 1.29 16.10
N ASN A 58 -33.57 0.31 15.86
CA ASN A 58 -33.79 -0.85 16.72
C ASN A 58 -33.23 -2.15 16.14
N GLU A 59 -32.58 -2.10 14.97
CA GLU A 59 -32.11 -3.26 14.22
C GLU A 59 -30.65 -3.08 13.76
N GLY A 60 -29.76 -2.78 14.70
CA GLY A 60 -28.34 -2.48 14.41
C GLY A 60 -27.61 -3.56 13.61
N TRP A 61 -28.05 -4.81 13.65
CA TRP A 61 -27.52 -5.87 12.80
C TRP A 61 -27.80 -5.63 11.30
N LYS A 62 -28.96 -5.05 10.93
CA LYS A 62 -29.27 -4.65 9.54
C LYS A 62 -28.36 -3.52 9.08
N TYR A 63 -28.00 -2.58 9.98
CA TYR A 63 -27.02 -1.54 9.67
C TYR A 63 -25.67 -2.15 9.27
N LEU A 64 -25.14 -3.05 10.09
CA LEU A 64 -23.87 -3.73 9.80
C LEU A 64 -23.98 -4.64 8.57
N LEU A 65 -25.11 -5.32 8.36
CA LEU A 65 -25.34 -6.17 7.22
C LEU A 65 -25.40 -5.39 5.90
N ALA A 66 -25.99 -4.19 5.90
CA ALA A 66 -26.01 -3.32 4.72
C ALA A 66 -24.59 -2.88 4.34
N LEU A 67 -23.77 -2.49 5.33
CA LEU A 67 -22.36 -2.15 5.11
C LEU A 67 -21.54 -3.34 4.63
N PHE A 68 -21.81 -4.54 5.15
CA PHE A 68 -21.18 -5.76 4.68
C PHE A 68 -21.58 -6.11 3.24
N ALA A 69 -22.85 -5.94 2.87
CA ALA A 69 -23.32 -6.13 1.50
C ALA A 69 -22.66 -5.13 0.53
N VAL A 70 -22.47 -3.86 0.93
CA VAL A 70 -21.65 -2.89 0.20
C VAL A 70 -20.21 -3.38 0.03
N TYR A 71 -19.59 -3.86 1.11
CA TYR A 71 -18.23 -4.37 1.07
C TYR A 71 -18.08 -5.52 0.06
N LEU A 72 -19.03 -6.47 0.06
CA LEU A 72 -19.01 -7.61 -0.87
C LEU A 72 -19.23 -7.19 -2.33
N THR A 73 -20.19 -6.30 -2.58
CA THR A 73 -20.56 -5.88 -3.95
C THR A 73 -19.51 -4.96 -4.56
N GLY A 74 -18.99 -3.99 -3.83
CA GLY A 74 -17.84 -3.20 -4.27
C GLY A 74 -16.55 -4.01 -4.32
N GLY A 75 -16.38 -4.98 -3.41
CA GLY A 75 -15.26 -5.92 -3.41
C GLY A 75 -15.26 -6.82 -4.66
N CYS A 76 -16.45 -7.29 -5.09
CA CYS A 76 -16.65 -8.00 -6.36
C CYS A 76 -16.18 -7.14 -7.54
N ALA A 77 -16.67 -5.91 -7.62
CA ALA A 77 -16.34 -4.97 -8.69
C ALA A 77 -14.80 -4.73 -8.76
N ASN A 78 -14.15 -4.53 -7.61
CA ASN A 78 -12.69 -4.39 -7.51
C ASN A 78 -11.93 -5.66 -7.93
N ALA A 79 -12.41 -6.84 -7.53
CA ALA A 79 -11.79 -8.11 -7.89
C ALA A 79 -11.94 -8.42 -9.39
N LEU A 80 -13.11 -8.15 -9.97
CA LEU A 80 -13.34 -8.24 -11.42
C LEU A 80 -12.47 -7.25 -12.19
N ASN A 81 -12.30 -6.03 -11.69
CA ASN A 81 -11.36 -5.07 -12.27
C ASN A 81 -9.92 -5.63 -12.31
N GLN A 82 -9.44 -6.24 -11.22
CA GLN A 82 -8.11 -6.89 -11.24
C GLN A 82 -8.05 -8.10 -12.18
N TYR A 83 -9.13 -8.87 -12.29
CA TYR A 83 -9.20 -10.01 -13.20
C TYR A 83 -9.13 -9.58 -14.67
N PHE A 84 -9.89 -8.56 -15.06
CA PHE A 84 -9.90 -8.05 -16.44
C PHE A 84 -8.61 -7.32 -16.80
N GLU A 85 -8.01 -6.58 -15.88
CA GLU A 85 -6.78 -5.80 -16.13
C GLU A 85 -5.48 -6.56 -15.87
N ARG A 86 -5.53 -7.87 -15.58
CA ARG A 86 -4.35 -8.67 -15.18
C ARG A 86 -3.15 -8.53 -16.12
N ASP A 87 -3.39 -8.47 -17.43
CA ASP A 87 -2.33 -8.39 -18.44
C ASP A 87 -1.72 -6.98 -18.52
N VAL A 88 -2.55 -5.95 -18.31
CA VAL A 88 -2.13 -4.54 -18.24
C VAL A 88 -1.37 -4.28 -16.93
N ASP A 89 -1.86 -4.84 -15.83
CA ASP A 89 -1.25 -4.71 -14.52
C ASP A 89 0.12 -5.36 -14.42
N ALA A 90 0.39 -6.41 -15.20
CA ALA A 90 1.69 -7.05 -15.31
C ALA A 90 2.75 -6.13 -15.96
N LYS A 91 2.34 -5.14 -16.76
CA LYS A 91 3.22 -4.20 -17.47
C LYS A 91 3.53 -2.93 -16.66
N MET A 92 2.75 -2.62 -15.63
CA MET A 92 2.93 -1.42 -14.81
C MET A 92 3.77 -1.72 -13.56
N GLU A 93 4.79 -0.87 -13.31
CA GLU A 93 5.71 -1.02 -12.17
C GLU A 93 4.98 -1.06 -10.82
N ARG A 94 3.97 -0.21 -10.67
CA ARG A 94 3.15 -0.12 -9.46
C ARG A 94 2.39 -1.39 -9.11
N THR A 95 2.01 -2.21 -10.08
CA THR A 95 1.00 -3.27 -9.88
C THR A 95 1.52 -4.68 -10.11
N LYS A 96 2.56 -4.87 -10.92
CA LYS A 96 3.07 -6.19 -11.31
C LYS A 96 3.38 -7.12 -10.12
N TYR A 97 3.95 -6.59 -9.05
CA TYR A 97 4.31 -7.37 -7.85
C TYR A 97 3.30 -7.26 -6.71
N ARG A 98 2.46 -6.21 -6.74
CA ARG A 98 1.54 -5.90 -5.64
C ARG A 98 0.19 -6.60 -5.79
N ARG A 99 -0.30 -6.78 -7.02
CA ARG A 99 -1.61 -7.38 -7.27
C ARG A 99 -1.53 -8.91 -7.16
N PRO A 100 -2.51 -9.59 -6.52
CA PRO A 100 -2.47 -11.05 -6.33
C PRO A 100 -2.42 -11.88 -7.62
N ILE A 101 -3.05 -11.40 -8.71
CA ILE A 101 -3.13 -12.14 -9.98
C ILE A 101 -1.81 -12.05 -10.78
N PRO A 102 -1.27 -10.86 -11.09
CA PRO A 102 0.00 -10.75 -11.85
C PRO A 102 1.21 -11.30 -11.09
N SER A 103 1.19 -11.26 -9.76
CA SER A 103 2.26 -11.83 -8.92
C SER A 103 2.20 -13.36 -8.78
N GLY A 104 1.17 -14.01 -9.33
CA GLY A 104 1.01 -15.47 -9.31
C GLY A 104 0.52 -16.07 -7.98
N HIS A 105 0.12 -15.24 -7.01
CA HIS A 105 -0.38 -15.73 -5.72
C HIS A 105 -1.82 -16.25 -5.77
N VAL A 106 -2.63 -15.76 -6.72
CA VAL A 106 -4.00 -16.23 -6.97
C VAL A 106 -4.18 -16.49 -8.47
N SER A 107 -4.70 -17.67 -8.83
CA SER A 107 -4.96 -17.99 -10.23
C SER A 107 -6.12 -17.12 -10.79
N PRO A 108 -6.12 -16.77 -12.09
CA PRO A 108 -7.23 -16.01 -12.69
C PRO A 108 -8.59 -16.70 -12.52
N ALA A 109 -8.63 -18.03 -12.67
CA ALA A 109 -9.86 -18.81 -12.49
C ALA A 109 -10.39 -18.73 -11.06
N SER A 110 -9.52 -18.87 -10.06
CA SER A 110 -9.93 -18.75 -8.66
C SER A 110 -10.35 -17.33 -8.29
N ALA A 111 -9.68 -16.30 -8.84
CA ALA A 111 -10.06 -14.91 -8.64
C ALA A 111 -11.46 -14.62 -9.22
N LEU A 112 -11.78 -15.18 -10.39
CA LEU A 112 -13.10 -15.05 -11.01
C LEU A 112 -14.20 -15.75 -10.20
N VAL A 113 -13.96 -16.99 -9.77
CA VAL A 113 -14.92 -17.71 -8.92
C VAL A 113 -15.16 -16.95 -7.62
N PHE A 114 -14.09 -16.46 -6.99
CA PHE A 114 -14.20 -15.66 -5.77
C PHE A 114 -15.00 -14.39 -5.99
N SER A 115 -14.69 -13.60 -7.03
CA SER A 115 -15.37 -12.33 -7.30
C SER A 115 -16.87 -12.53 -7.56
N LEU A 116 -17.23 -13.52 -8.38
CA LEU A 116 -18.63 -13.87 -8.63
C LEU A 116 -19.35 -14.33 -7.37
N THR A 117 -18.69 -15.14 -6.53
CA THR A 117 -19.27 -15.64 -5.28
C THR A 117 -19.60 -14.49 -4.32
N ILE A 118 -18.65 -13.57 -4.07
CA ILE A 118 -18.90 -12.43 -3.18
C ILE A 118 -19.92 -11.46 -3.78
N GLY A 119 -19.93 -11.29 -5.11
CA GLY A 119 -20.90 -10.44 -5.80
C GLY A 119 -22.32 -10.97 -5.67
N VAL A 120 -22.55 -12.25 -5.99
CA VAL A 120 -23.85 -12.92 -5.84
C VAL A 120 -24.31 -12.88 -4.39
N THR A 121 -23.41 -13.16 -3.44
CA THR A 121 -23.72 -13.11 -2.01
C THR A 121 -24.17 -11.71 -1.58
N GLY A 122 -23.45 -10.67 -1.99
CA GLY A 122 -23.78 -9.29 -1.62
C GLY A 122 -25.10 -8.81 -2.24
N VAL A 123 -25.36 -9.12 -3.52
CA VAL A 123 -26.64 -8.80 -4.18
C VAL A 123 -27.79 -9.58 -3.53
N PHE A 124 -27.58 -10.86 -3.19
CA PHE A 124 -28.57 -11.67 -2.49
C PHE A 124 -28.91 -11.10 -1.11
N ILE A 125 -27.90 -10.62 -0.35
CA ILE A 125 -28.14 -9.96 0.93
C ILE A 125 -29.05 -8.74 0.75
N PHE A 126 -28.80 -7.89 -0.24
CA PHE A 126 -29.67 -6.76 -0.56
C PHE A 126 -31.09 -7.19 -0.92
N ALA A 127 -31.24 -8.23 -1.74
CA ALA A 127 -32.54 -8.70 -2.19
C ALA A 127 -33.38 -9.31 -1.05
N TYR A 128 -32.75 -10.11 -0.18
CA TYR A 128 -33.43 -10.90 0.83
C TYR A 128 -33.67 -10.14 2.14
N PHE A 129 -32.68 -9.38 2.62
CA PHE A 129 -32.76 -8.71 3.93
C PHE A 129 -33.23 -7.26 3.85
N PHE A 130 -33.22 -6.65 2.65
CA PHE A 130 -33.61 -5.27 2.44
C PHE A 130 -34.71 -5.17 1.39
N ASN A 131 -34.39 -4.86 0.14
CA ASN A 131 -35.36 -4.72 -0.93
C ASN A 131 -34.76 -4.96 -2.32
N TRP A 132 -35.63 -5.29 -3.27
CA TRP A 132 -35.24 -5.62 -4.64
C TRP A 132 -34.61 -4.44 -5.39
N LEU A 133 -35.03 -3.21 -5.10
CA LEU A 133 -34.49 -2.03 -5.78
C LEU A 133 -33.01 -1.81 -5.43
N SER A 134 -32.64 -1.97 -4.15
CA SER A 134 -31.25 -1.92 -3.70
C SER A 134 -30.39 -3.02 -4.32
N ALA A 135 -30.95 -4.23 -4.49
CA ALA A 135 -30.28 -5.35 -5.14
C ALA A 135 -30.02 -5.09 -6.63
N VAL A 136 -31.03 -4.61 -7.36
CA VAL A 136 -30.91 -4.26 -8.79
C VAL A 136 -29.89 -3.14 -8.99
N LEU A 137 -29.93 -2.10 -8.16
CA LEU A 137 -28.97 -1.00 -8.22
C LEU A 137 -27.53 -1.48 -7.95
N SER A 138 -27.36 -2.35 -6.94
CA SER A 138 -26.05 -2.95 -6.63
C SER A 138 -25.53 -3.82 -7.77
N PHE A 139 -26.37 -4.69 -8.33
CA PHE A 139 -26.05 -5.50 -9.50
C PHE A 139 -25.65 -4.64 -10.69
N PHE A 140 -26.44 -3.62 -11.01
CA PHE A 140 -26.12 -2.69 -12.10
C PHE A 140 -24.80 -1.95 -11.86
N THR A 141 -24.51 -1.56 -10.61
CA THR A 141 -23.23 -0.91 -10.25
C THR A 141 -22.04 -1.84 -10.50
N ILE A 142 -22.16 -3.13 -10.18
CA ILE A 142 -21.12 -4.13 -10.49
C ILE A 142 -20.92 -4.24 -12.00
N ILE A 143 -22.00 -4.35 -12.77
CA ILE A 143 -21.93 -4.46 -14.23
C ILE A 143 -21.33 -3.19 -14.85
N PHE A 144 -21.78 -2.02 -14.42
CA PHE A 144 -21.27 -0.74 -14.88
C PHE A 144 -19.78 -0.60 -14.59
N TYR A 145 -19.31 -0.90 -13.38
CA TYR A 145 -17.87 -0.79 -13.08
C TYR A 145 -17.02 -1.82 -13.83
N SER A 146 -17.49 -3.06 -13.90
CA SER A 146 -16.68 -4.18 -14.35
C SER A 146 -16.65 -4.30 -15.88
N PHE A 147 -17.77 -4.04 -16.56
CA PHE A 147 -17.86 -4.16 -18.02
C PHE A 147 -17.79 -2.79 -18.69
N PHE A 148 -18.69 -1.87 -18.32
CA PHE A 148 -18.74 -0.58 -19.00
C PHE A 148 -17.51 0.28 -18.69
N TYR A 149 -17.14 0.44 -17.41
CA TYR A 149 -15.97 1.21 -17.03
C TYR A 149 -14.66 0.49 -17.37
N THR A 150 -14.44 -0.71 -16.81
CA THR A 150 -13.11 -1.35 -16.89
C THR A 150 -12.76 -1.80 -18.32
N LEU A 151 -13.68 -2.41 -19.06
CA LEU A 151 -13.37 -2.95 -20.40
C LEU A 151 -13.54 -1.94 -21.52
N TRP A 152 -14.51 -1.02 -21.41
CA TRP A 152 -14.83 -0.09 -22.51
C TRP A 152 -14.41 1.35 -22.23
N LEU A 153 -14.87 1.98 -21.16
CA LEU A 153 -14.65 3.40 -20.93
C LEU A 153 -13.17 3.71 -20.65
N LYS A 154 -12.54 2.92 -19.78
CA LYS A 154 -11.18 3.17 -19.29
C LYS A 154 -10.14 3.17 -20.41
N PRO A 155 -10.14 2.20 -21.35
CA PRO A 155 -9.18 2.19 -22.46
C PRO A 155 -9.50 3.20 -23.58
N ASN A 156 -10.73 3.73 -23.67
CA ASN A 156 -11.18 4.46 -24.86
C ASN A 156 -11.44 5.96 -24.67
N THR A 157 -11.46 6.50 -23.44
CA THR A 157 -11.75 7.94 -23.25
C THR A 157 -10.95 8.62 -22.13
N PRO A 158 -10.55 9.90 -22.31
CA PRO A 158 -9.98 10.73 -21.25
C PRO A 158 -10.98 11.14 -20.16
N GLN A 159 -12.28 10.90 -20.37
CA GLN A 159 -13.32 11.08 -19.35
C GLN A 159 -13.54 9.83 -18.50
N ASN A 160 -12.65 8.85 -18.58
CA ASN A 160 -12.75 7.59 -17.84
C ASN A 160 -12.88 7.79 -16.33
N ILE A 161 -12.13 8.70 -15.72
CA ILE A 161 -12.17 9.00 -14.28
C ILE A 161 -13.49 9.67 -13.89
N VAL A 162 -13.99 10.60 -14.71
CA VAL A 162 -15.22 11.34 -14.42
C VAL A 162 -16.42 10.39 -14.50
N ILE A 163 -16.64 9.74 -15.64
CA ILE A 163 -17.79 8.86 -15.84
C ILE A 163 -17.66 7.59 -14.98
N GLY A 164 -16.44 7.08 -14.80
CA GLY A 164 -16.16 5.96 -13.88
C GLY A 164 -16.38 6.32 -12.40
N GLY A 165 -16.34 7.60 -12.04
CA GLY A 165 -16.64 8.07 -10.69
C GLY A 165 -18.06 7.74 -10.23
N ILE A 166 -19.00 7.53 -11.15
CA ILE A 166 -20.40 7.16 -10.86
C ILE A 166 -20.45 5.90 -9.98
N SER A 167 -19.72 4.85 -10.36
CA SER A 167 -19.78 3.58 -9.60
C SER A 167 -19.26 3.71 -8.16
N GLY A 168 -18.26 4.56 -7.92
CA GLY A 168 -17.74 4.80 -6.58
C GLY A 168 -18.70 5.64 -5.72
N ALA A 169 -19.47 6.52 -6.37
CA ALA A 169 -20.43 7.41 -5.71
C ALA A 169 -21.81 6.77 -5.46
N MET A 170 -22.15 5.67 -6.15
CA MET A 170 -23.47 5.03 -6.03
C MET A 170 -23.76 4.38 -4.67
N SER A 171 -22.74 4.06 -3.89
CA SER A 171 -22.90 3.28 -2.65
C SER A 171 -23.83 3.94 -1.60
N PRO A 172 -23.69 5.25 -1.28
CA PRO A 172 -24.67 6.00 -0.48
C PRO A 172 -26.13 5.82 -0.94
N ILE A 173 -26.40 5.94 -2.23
CA ILE A 173 -27.76 5.79 -2.77
C ILE A 173 -28.26 4.37 -2.54
N GLY A 174 -27.42 3.35 -2.78
CA GLY A 174 -27.77 1.95 -2.58
C GLY A 174 -28.17 1.62 -1.15
N VAL A 175 -27.40 2.09 -0.16
CA VAL A 175 -27.71 1.83 1.26
C VAL A 175 -28.85 2.68 1.79
N TRP A 176 -28.99 3.91 1.30
CA TRP A 176 -30.16 4.74 1.62
C TRP A 176 -31.44 4.06 1.17
N LEU A 177 -31.43 3.59 -0.07
CA LEU A 177 -32.55 2.87 -0.65
C LEU A 177 -32.83 1.56 0.10
N ALA A 178 -31.80 0.84 0.55
CA ALA A 178 -31.95 -0.33 1.41
C ALA A 178 -32.64 0.00 2.75
N ALA A 179 -32.37 1.20 3.30
CA ALA A 179 -32.94 1.66 4.57
C ALA A 179 -34.35 2.27 4.47
N ARG A 180 -34.61 3.08 3.44
CA ARG A 180 -35.83 3.88 3.30
C ARG A 180 -36.81 3.35 2.25
N GLY A 181 -36.33 2.59 1.27
CA GLY A 181 -37.14 2.14 0.12
C GLY A 181 -37.41 3.24 -0.92
N THR A 182 -36.90 4.46 -0.72
CA THR A 182 -37.03 5.61 -1.61
C THR A 182 -35.65 6.15 -2.04
N VAL A 183 -35.63 6.96 -3.10
CA VAL A 183 -34.46 7.74 -3.49
C VAL A 183 -34.76 9.20 -3.17
N ASP A 184 -34.16 9.70 -2.10
CA ASP A 184 -34.35 11.07 -1.62
C ASP A 184 -33.21 11.99 -2.11
N TRP A 185 -33.27 13.29 -1.79
CA TRP A 185 -32.27 14.26 -2.27
C TRP A 185 -30.95 14.19 -1.49
N GLU A 186 -31.00 13.83 -0.22
CA GLU A 186 -29.86 13.71 0.69
C GLU A 186 -28.80 12.70 0.20
N PRO A 187 -29.12 11.43 -0.13
CA PRO A 187 -28.14 10.49 -0.65
C PRO A 187 -27.63 10.92 -2.04
N PHE A 188 -28.41 11.68 -2.81
CA PHE A 188 -27.98 12.23 -4.08
C PHE A 188 -26.95 13.36 -3.90
N LEU A 189 -27.09 14.20 -2.88
CA LEU A 189 -26.05 15.19 -2.54
C LEU A 189 -24.75 14.52 -2.08
N ILE A 190 -24.84 13.44 -1.28
CA ILE A 190 -23.65 12.65 -0.89
C ILE A 190 -23.01 12.01 -2.13
N PHE A 191 -23.82 11.47 -3.05
CA PHE A 191 -23.34 10.98 -4.35
C PHE A 191 -22.60 12.09 -5.11
N LEU A 192 -23.17 13.28 -5.24
CA LEU A 192 -22.56 14.38 -5.99
C LEU A 192 -21.23 14.84 -5.37
N ILE A 193 -21.12 14.86 -4.03
CA ILE A 193 -19.87 15.17 -3.35
C ILE A 193 -18.79 14.13 -3.72
N ILE A 194 -19.12 12.84 -3.64
CA ILE A 194 -18.20 11.74 -3.99
C ILE A 194 -17.93 11.70 -5.50
N PHE A 195 -18.86 12.16 -6.31
CA PHE A 195 -18.68 12.23 -7.75
C PHE A 195 -17.73 13.37 -8.12
N PHE A 196 -17.95 14.58 -7.61
CA PHE A 196 -17.16 15.76 -7.97
C PHE A 196 -15.78 15.80 -7.33
N TRP A 197 -15.57 15.20 -6.15
CA TRP A 197 -14.24 15.19 -5.53
C TRP A 197 -13.27 14.19 -6.22
N THR A 198 -13.81 13.26 -7.03
CA THR A 198 -13.07 12.11 -7.55
C THR A 198 -12.09 12.56 -8.62
N PRO A 199 -12.47 13.41 -9.60
CA PRO A 199 -11.55 13.86 -10.63
C PRO A 199 -10.34 14.64 -10.11
N PRO A 200 -10.47 15.67 -9.24
CA PRO A 200 -9.30 16.39 -8.70
C PRO A 200 -8.32 15.45 -7.98
N HIS A 201 -8.85 14.46 -7.27
CA HIS A 201 -8.05 13.49 -6.54
C HIS A 201 -7.34 12.49 -7.49
N PHE A 202 -8.08 11.86 -8.41
CA PHE A 202 -7.52 10.86 -9.32
C PHE A 202 -6.63 11.47 -10.40
N TRP A 203 -6.90 12.70 -10.85
CA TRP A 203 -6.01 13.39 -11.78
C TRP A 203 -4.69 13.80 -11.12
N ALA A 204 -4.68 14.13 -9.82
CA ALA A 204 -3.43 14.31 -9.09
C ALA A 204 -2.56 13.03 -9.11
N LEU A 205 -3.18 11.85 -8.94
CA LEU A 205 -2.50 10.56 -9.11
C LEU A 205 -2.06 10.33 -10.56
N ALA A 206 -2.90 10.68 -11.55
CA ALA A 206 -2.58 10.50 -12.96
C ALA A 206 -1.41 11.39 -13.42
N LEU A 207 -1.28 12.60 -12.87
CA LEU A 207 -0.11 13.46 -13.08
C LEU A 207 1.16 12.82 -12.54
N TYR A 208 1.09 12.23 -11.34
CA TYR A 208 2.22 11.55 -10.72
C TYR A 208 2.61 10.23 -11.42
N CYS A 209 1.61 9.43 -11.82
CA CYS A 209 1.82 8.12 -12.47
C CYS A 209 1.75 8.22 -14.00
N LYS A 210 2.02 9.38 -14.58
CA LYS A 210 1.82 9.63 -16.02
C LYS A 210 2.56 8.62 -16.89
N SER A 211 3.84 8.38 -16.59
CA SER A 211 4.71 7.47 -17.34
C SER A 211 4.23 6.01 -17.30
N ASP A 212 3.62 5.57 -16.19
CA ASP A 212 3.05 4.23 -16.08
C ASP A 212 1.81 4.06 -16.97
N TYR A 213 1.01 5.12 -17.14
CA TYR A 213 -0.13 5.10 -18.07
C TYR A 213 0.29 5.22 -19.54
N GLU A 214 1.38 5.92 -19.83
CA GLU A 214 1.97 5.99 -21.18
C GLU A 214 2.45 4.61 -21.66
N LYS A 215 3.02 3.77 -20.78
CA LYS A 215 3.47 2.40 -21.12
C LYS A 215 2.36 1.46 -21.60
N VAL A 216 1.10 1.76 -21.28
CA VAL A 216 -0.06 0.90 -21.56
C VAL A 216 -1.11 1.60 -22.43
N ASP A 217 -0.75 2.74 -23.03
CA ASP A 217 -1.59 3.52 -23.94
C ASP A 217 -2.97 3.90 -23.37
N TYR A 218 -3.09 4.04 -22.05
CA TYR A 218 -4.35 4.47 -21.44
C TYR A 218 -4.54 5.97 -21.63
N PRO A 219 -5.68 6.42 -22.21
CA PRO A 219 -5.90 7.80 -22.59
C PRO A 219 -6.26 8.68 -21.38
N MET A 220 -5.42 8.74 -20.35
CA MET A 220 -5.66 9.58 -19.19
C MET A 220 -5.66 11.07 -19.58
N LEU A 221 -6.49 11.88 -18.92
CA LEU A 221 -6.62 13.32 -19.24
C LEU A 221 -5.27 14.06 -19.33
N PRO A 222 -4.30 13.88 -18.41
CA PRO A 222 -2.99 14.52 -18.52
C PRO A 222 -2.17 14.09 -19.73
N ASN A 223 -2.38 12.86 -20.21
CA ASN A 223 -1.66 12.26 -21.33
C ASN A 223 -2.23 12.77 -22.67
N VAL A 224 -3.55 12.95 -22.75
CA VAL A 224 -4.25 13.31 -24.00
C VAL A 224 -4.43 14.82 -24.17
N LYS A 225 -4.82 15.52 -23.11
CA LYS A 225 -5.14 16.97 -23.15
C LYS A 225 -4.07 17.85 -22.52
N GLY A 226 -3.06 17.24 -21.90
CA GLY A 226 -1.94 17.93 -21.26
C GLY A 226 -2.24 18.36 -19.82
N ILE A 227 -1.18 18.85 -19.19
CA ILE A 227 -1.17 19.20 -17.75
C ILE A 227 -2.05 20.42 -17.47
N ASP A 228 -1.97 21.46 -18.33
CA ASP A 228 -2.67 22.72 -18.07
C ASP A 228 -4.20 22.56 -18.18
N GLU A 229 -4.69 21.76 -19.13
CA GLU A 229 -6.12 21.44 -19.21
C GLU A 229 -6.56 20.58 -18.02
N THR A 230 -5.73 19.62 -17.60
CA THR A 230 -5.99 18.83 -16.39
C THR A 230 -6.15 19.75 -15.17
N PHE A 231 -5.27 20.75 -15.00
CA PHE A 231 -5.36 21.70 -13.90
C PHE A 231 -6.62 22.56 -13.94
N LYS A 232 -7.05 23.02 -15.12
CA LYS A 232 -8.34 23.74 -15.26
C LYS A 232 -9.51 22.87 -14.80
N GLN A 233 -9.56 21.62 -15.26
CA GLN A 233 -10.59 20.68 -14.84
C GLN A 233 -10.53 20.41 -13.34
N MET A 234 -9.33 20.21 -12.76
CA MET A 234 -9.17 20.04 -11.32
C MET A 234 -9.75 21.22 -10.53
N LEU A 235 -9.56 22.46 -10.98
CA LEU A 235 -10.15 23.65 -10.34
C LEU A 235 -11.67 23.66 -10.43
N ILE A 236 -12.23 23.36 -11.60
CA ILE A 236 -13.69 23.31 -11.83
C ILE A 236 -14.33 22.30 -10.87
N TYR A 237 -13.83 21.06 -10.87
CA TYR A 237 -14.38 20.00 -10.03
C TYR A 237 -14.14 20.24 -8.53
N THR A 238 -13.05 20.90 -8.16
CA THR A 238 -12.83 21.36 -6.77
C THR A 238 -13.89 22.38 -6.37
N GLY A 239 -14.18 23.35 -7.23
CA GLY A 239 -15.26 24.32 -7.01
C GLY A 239 -16.63 23.65 -6.88
N LEU A 240 -16.95 22.69 -7.76
CA LEU A 240 -18.20 21.91 -7.68
C LEU A 240 -18.31 21.09 -6.39
N THR A 241 -17.20 20.52 -5.92
CA THR A 241 -17.14 19.80 -4.64
C THR A 241 -17.42 20.73 -3.47
N ILE A 242 -16.80 21.91 -3.44
CA ILE A 242 -17.03 22.90 -2.38
C ILE A 242 -18.49 23.40 -2.42
N MET A 243 -19.02 23.69 -3.61
CA MET A 243 -20.41 24.13 -3.78
C MET A 243 -21.40 23.07 -3.28
N THR A 244 -21.21 21.81 -3.63
CA THR A 244 -22.12 20.71 -3.21
C THR A 244 -22.03 20.39 -1.73
N THR A 245 -20.84 20.44 -1.13
CA THR A 245 -20.67 20.28 0.33
C THR A 245 -21.31 21.44 1.11
N ILE A 246 -21.20 22.68 0.62
CA ILE A 246 -21.90 23.84 1.21
C ILE A 246 -23.43 23.69 1.04
N TRP A 247 -23.89 23.21 -0.12
CA TRP A 247 -25.32 22.96 -0.33
C TRP A 247 -25.86 21.95 0.70
N LEU A 248 -25.12 20.87 0.94
CA LEU A 248 -25.49 19.88 1.96
C LEU A 248 -25.55 20.51 3.37
N ALA A 249 -24.74 21.53 3.66
CA ALA A 249 -24.77 22.23 4.95
C ALA A 249 -26.10 22.98 5.18
N PHE A 250 -26.70 23.54 4.13
CA PHE A 250 -28.02 24.17 4.21
C PHE A 250 -29.15 23.16 4.48
N VAL A 251 -28.99 21.91 4.03
CA VAL A 251 -29.96 20.84 4.28
C VAL A 251 -29.90 20.37 5.74
N PHE A 252 -28.69 20.15 6.29
CA PHE A 252 -28.52 19.65 7.65
C PHE A 252 -28.59 20.71 8.76
N GLN A 253 -28.33 21.98 8.43
CA GLN A 253 -28.31 23.12 9.37
C GLN A 253 -27.40 22.93 10.61
N GLY A 254 -26.42 22.01 10.56
CA GLY A 254 -25.52 21.71 11.66
C GLY A 254 -24.27 22.61 11.68
N ALA A 255 -24.09 23.40 12.74
CA ALA A 255 -22.94 24.32 12.86
C ALA A 255 -21.58 23.62 12.73
N PHE A 256 -21.43 22.41 13.31
CA PHE A 256 -20.22 21.61 13.20
C PHE A 256 -19.90 21.23 11.75
N TYR A 257 -20.89 20.74 11.02
CA TYR A 257 -20.73 20.36 9.61
C TYR A 257 -20.34 21.58 8.77
N THR A 258 -21.02 22.72 8.95
CA THR A 258 -20.72 23.95 8.22
C THR A 258 -19.29 24.44 8.45
N ILE A 259 -18.82 24.49 9.71
CA ILE A 259 -17.44 24.89 10.04
C ILE A 259 -16.43 23.92 9.42
N ALA A 260 -16.68 22.60 9.53
CA ALA A 260 -15.81 21.58 8.98
C ALA A 260 -15.71 21.68 7.44
N VAL A 261 -16.83 21.84 6.74
CA VAL A 261 -16.86 21.96 5.28
C VAL A 261 -16.12 23.22 4.81
N ILE A 262 -16.29 24.36 5.48
CA ILE A 262 -15.55 25.59 5.13
C ILE A 262 -14.04 25.37 5.31
N GLY A 263 -13.62 24.84 6.47
CA GLY A 263 -12.21 24.60 6.76
C GLY A 263 -11.56 23.59 5.81
N LEU A 264 -12.20 22.44 5.61
CA LEU A 264 -11.70 21.39 4.72
C LEU A 264 -11.75 21.82 3.25
N GLY A 265 -12.78 22.55 2.84
CA GLY A 265 -12.90 23.11 1.48
C GLY A 265 -11.79 24.09 1.15
N VAL A 266 -11.50 25.03 2.08
CA VAL A 266 -10.37 25.97 1.92
C VAL A 266 -9.04 25.22 1.87
N MET A 267 -8.83 24.23 2.74
CA MET A 267 -7.61 23.43 2.74
C MET A 267 -7.43 22.67 1.42
N PHE A 268 -8.48 22.03 0.92
CA PHE A 268 -8.46 21.27 -0.32
C PHE A 268 -8.16 22.19 -1.52
N PHE A 269 -8.85 23.33 -1.61
CA PHE A 269 -8.61 24.34 -2.64
C PHE A 269 -7.17 24.87 -2.62
N ARG A 270 -6.62 25.18 -1.44
CA ARG A 270 -5.22 25.64 -1.31
C ARG A 270 -4.22 24.60 -1.81
N LYS A 271 -4.45 23.31 -1.54
CA LYS A 271 -3.57 22.25 -2.05
C LYS A 271 -3.65 22.11 -3.56
N VAL A 272 -4.84 22.19 -4.15
CA VAL A 272 -4.99 22.18 -5.61
C VAL A 272 -4.27 23.38 -6.22
N LEU A 273 -4.39 24.58 -5.64
CA LEU A 273 -3.63 25.75 -6.09
C LEU A 273 -2.11 25.58 -5.96
N ASN A 274 -1.63 25.01 -4.85
CA ASN A 274 -0.21 24.75 -4.65
C ASN A 274 0.34 23.74 -5.67
N LEU A 275 -0.43 22.70 -5.99
CA LEU A 275 -0.10 21.75 -7.05
C LEU A 275 0.02 22.46 -8.40
N ILE A 276 -0.94 23.32 -8.75
CA ILE A 276 -0.92 24.05 -10.01
C ILE A 276 0.30 24.99 -10.11
N LYS A 277 0.65 25.65 -9.00
CA LYS A 277 1.80 26.57 -8.93
C LYS A 277 3.14 25.84 -8.98
N SER A 278 3.28 24.76 -8.21
CA SER A 278 4.54 24.03 -8.11
C SER A 278 4.78 23.07 -9.28
N LYS A 279 3.70 22.60 -9.94
CA LYS A 279 3.70 21.44 -10.85
C LYS A 279 4.48 20.24 -10.28
N GLY A 280 4.57 20.16 -8.95
CA GLY A 280 5.47 19.26 -8.25
C GLY A 280 4.78 17.99 -7.75
N ASP A 281 5.51 16.88 -7.80
CA ASP A 281 5.04 15.57 -7.36
C ASP A 281 4.59 15.55 -5.89
N LEU A 282 5.24 16.33 -5.02
CA LEU A 282 4.89 16.40 -3.60
C LEU A 282 3.47 16.94 -3.41
N GLU A 283 3.10 18.00 -4.14
CA GLU A 283 1.77 18.59 -4.04
C GLU A 283 0.72 17.70 -4.74
N ALA A 284 1.10 16.98 -5.80
CA ALA A 284 0.22 15.99 -6.43
C ALA A 284 -0.13 14.88 -5.44
N ARG A 285 0.89 14.38 -4.74
CA ARG A 285 0.73 13.40 -3.65
C ARG A 285 0.00 13.99 -2.46
N ALA A 286 0.12 15.28 -2.15
CA ALA A 286 -0.59 15.91 -1.05
C ALA A 286 -2.08 16.12 -1.34
N VAL A 287 -2.46 16.49 -2.57
CA VAL A 287 -3.86 16.54 -3.05
C VAL A 287 -4.47 15.14 -3.02
N PHE A 288 -3.72 14.13 -3.47
CA PHE A 288 -4.11 12.73 -3.33
C PHE A 288 -4.21 12.31 -1.84
N GLY A 289 -3.23 12.72 -1.03
CA GLY A 289 -3.01 12.30 0.35
C GLY A 289 -3.92 12.93 1.39
N ILE A 290 -4.52 14.11 1.16
CA ILE A 290 -5.54 14.68 2.07
C ILE A 290 -6.68 13.69 2.32
N VAL A 291 -7.10 12.95 1.29
CA VAL A 291 -8.17 11.95 1.38
C VAL A 291 -7.66 10.65 2.03
N PHE A 292 -6.34 10.40 1.97
CA PHE A 292 -5.65 9.23 2.52
C PHE A 292 -4.75 9.56 3.72
N GLY A 293 -5.02 10.61 4.50
CA GLY A 293 -4.09 11.10 5.54
C GLY A 293 -3.65 10.00 6.53
N PHE A 294 -4.53 9.03 6.77
CA PHE A 294 -4.25 7.85 7.61
C PHE A 294 -3.51 6.70 6.87
N TRP A 295 -3.60 6.65 5.54
CA TRP A 295 -3.14 5.54 4.71
C TRP A 295 -1.83 5.81 3.97
N TYR A 296 -1.49 7.05 3.58
CA TYR A 296 -0.19 7.31 2.95
C TYR A 296 0.98 7.09 3.92
N TYR A 297 0.80 7.49 5.17
CA TYR A 297 1.75 7.21 6.27
C TYR A 297 1.60 5.80 6.87
N GLY A 298 0.53 5.06 6.53
CA GLY A 298 0.23 3.73 7.04
C GLY A 298 0.23 2.61 5.99
N SER A 299 0.69 2.86 4.76
CA SER A 299 0.65 1.83 3.69
C SER A 299 1.84 0.86 3.79
N PRO A 300 1.61 -0.45 3.57
CA PRO A 300 2.64 -1.50 3.59
C PRO A 300 3.91 -1.16 2.79
N MET A 301 3.73 -0.47 1.66
CA MET A 301 4.79 -0.11 0.72
C MET A 301 5.83 0.88 1.28
N ASN A 302 5.54 1.54 2.42
CA ASN A 302 6.41 2.51 3.08
C ASN A 302 6.68 2.19 4.57
N THR A 303 6.15 1.08 5.12
CA THR A 303 6.26 0.73 6.55
C THR A 303 6.42 -0.77 6.85
N ASP A 304 6.53 -1.65 5.85
CA ASP A 304 6.54 -3.12 6.06
C ASP A 304 7.82 -3.64 6.71
N VAL A 305 7.85 -3.55 8.03
CA VAL A 305 8.53 -4.54 8.86
C VAL A 305 8.03 -5.93 8.43
N GLY A 306 8.93 -6.73 7.88
CA GLY A 306 8.67 -8.06 7.33
C GLY A 306 8.76 -8.18 5.81
N TYR A 307 8.94 -7.07 5.06
CA TYR A 307 9.12 -7.14 3.61
C TYR A 307 10.33 -8.01 3.22
N ARG A 308 10.08 -9.07 2.42
CA ARG A 308 11.04 -10.13 2.07
C ARG A 308 10.83 -10.60 0.62
N PRO A 309 11.26 -9.81 -0.38
CA PRO A 309 11.10 -10.18 -1.78
C PRO A 309 11.96 -11.40 -2.13
N LYS A 310 11.52 -12.17 -3.13
CA LYS A 310 12.33 -13.27 -3.67
C LYS A 310 13.53 -12.66 -4.39
N GLN A 311 14.73 -13.01 -3.93
CA GLN A 311 15.98 -12.57 -4.56
C GLN A 311 16.32 -13.43 -5.78
N PRO A 312 17.02 -12.87 -6.78
CA PRO A 312 17.49 -13.63 -7.95
C PRO A 312 18.42 -14.78 -7.55
N VAL A 313 19.26 -14.54 -6.54
CA VAL A 313 20.15 -15.55 -5.95
C VAL A 313 19.68 -15.87 -4.53
N PRO A 314 19.45 -17.14 -4.18
CA PRO A 314 19.06 -17.54 -2.83
C PRO A 314 20.26 -17.49 -1.87
N TYR A 315 20.70 -16.28 -1.52
CA TYR A 315 21.84 -16.01 -0.65
C TYR A 315 21.44 -15.99 0.84
N SER A 316 22.16 -16.76 1.66
CA SER A 316 21.93 -16.85 3.11
C SER A 316 22.93 -16.01 3.90
N HIS A 317 22.47 -14.91 4.50
CA HIS A 317 23.32 -14.11 5.40
C HIS A 317 23.65 -14.88 6.68
N LYS A 318 22.74 -15.74 7.16
CA LYS A 318 22.99 -16.65 8.29
C LYS A 318 24.18 -17.56 8.06
N LEU A 319 24.34 -18.09 6.85
CA LEU A 319 25.49 -18.92 6.52
C LEU A 319 26.77 -18.07 6.44
N HIS A 320 26.75 -17.00 5.65
CA HIS A 320 27.97 -16.26 5.32
C HIS A 320 28.44 -15.32 6.44
N ALA A 321 27.57 -14.44 6.94
CA ALA A 321 27.94 -13.51 8.00
C ALA A 321 27.84 -14.15 9.39
N GLY A 322 26.83 -15.00 9.62
CA GLY A 322 26.63 -15.64 10.92
C GLY A 322 27.54 -16.83 11.18
N THR A 323 27.49 -17.85 10.31
CA THR A 323 28.16 -19.13 10.56
C THR A 323 29.64 -19.08 10.17
N LEU A 324 29.95 -18.48 9.02
CA LEU A 324 31.33 -18.34 8.53
C LEU A 324 32.04 -17.10 9.05
N GLY A 325 31.32 -16.17 9.69
CA GLY A 325 31.90 -14.97 10.30
C GLY A 325 32.43 -13.94 9.31
N LEU A 326 31.95 -13.91 8.07
CA LEU A 326 32.40 -12.91 7.09
C LEU A 326 31.94 -11.50 7.49
N ASP A 327 32.88 -10.55 7.52
CA ASP A 327 32.56 -9.14 7.79
C ASP A 327 31.64 -8.59 6.67
N CYS A 328 30.61 -7.85 7.06
CA CYS A 328 29.62 -7.31 6.14
C CYS A 328 30.24 -6.42 5.05
N ARG A 329 31.33 -5.71 5.35
CA ARG A 329 32.02 -4.78 4.45
C ARG A 329 32.80 -5.49 3.35
N TYR A 330 33.06 -6.80 3.51
CA TYR A 330 33.63 -7.61 2.43
C TYR A 330 32.71 -7.61 1.21
N CYS A 331 31.39 -7.65 1.44
CA CYS A 331 30.38 -7.59 0.39
C CYS A 331 29.89 -6.15 0.16
N HIS A 332 29.68 -5.40 1.23
CA HIS A 332 29.13 -4.04 1.18
C HIS A 332 30.23 -2.98 1.26
N THR A 333 31.11 -2.95 0.25
CA THR A 333 32.37 -2.19 0.28
C THR A 333 32.20 -0.68 0.35
N SER A 334 31.07 -0.13 -0.13
CA SER A 334 30.86 1.32 -0.19
C SER A 334 30.15 1.92 1.04
N VAL A 335 29.80 1.12 2.04
CA VAL A 335 28.95 1.58 3.16
C VAL A 335 29.56 2.71 3.98
N GLU A 336 30.89 2.75 4.10
CA GLU A 336 31.60 3.77 4.88
C GLU A 336 31.94 5.02 4.05
N VAL A 337 31.80 4.98 2.72
CA VAL A 337 32.30 6.04 1.84
C VAL A 337 31.24 6.67 0.93
N SER A 338 30.15 5.95 0.65
CA SER A 338 29.12 6.37 -0.29
C SER A 338 27.75 6.57 0.38
N ALA A 339 26.91 7.36 -0.28
CA ALA A 339 25.50 7.48 0.09
C ALA A 339 24.74 6.15 -0.07
N ASN A 340 25.21 5.28 -0.97
CA ASN A 340 24.59 3.99 -1.24
C ASN A 340 25.43 2.85 -0.66
N ALA A 341 24.76 1.89 -0.01
CA ALA A 341 25.32 0.58 0.29
C ALA A 341 25.30 -0.26 -0.98
N SER A 342 26.45 -0.39 -1.65
CA SER A 342 26.59 -1.25 -2.83
C SER A 342 26.44 -2.72 -2.44
N ILE A 343 26.03 -3.52 -3.41
CA ILE A 343 26.06 -4.98 -3.36
C ILE A 343 27.35 -5.40 -4.09
N PRO A 344 28.05 -6.47 -3.66
CA PRO A 344 29.33 -6.79 -4.27
C PRO A 344 29.18 -7.15 -5.74
N SER A 345 30.27 -7.00 -6.47
CA SER A 345 30.36 -7.49 -7.83
C SER A 345 30.40 -9.03 -7.86
N VAL A 346 30.17 -9.61 -9.04
CA VAL A 346 30.10 -11.07 -9.18
C VAL A 346 31.44 -11.75 -8.90
N GLU A 347 32.55 -11.04 -9.08
CA GLU A 347 33.93 -11.43 -8.73
C GLU A 347 34.04 -11.84 -7.27
N THR A 348 33.43 -11.08 -6.35
CA THR A 348 33.46 -11.38 -4.91
C THR A 348 32.81 -12.73 -4.63
N CYS A 349 31.72 -13.07 -5.31
CA CYS A 349 31.07 -14.37 -5.17
C CYS A 349 31.92 -15.49 -5.77
N MET A 350 32.44 -15.29 -6.98
CA MET A 350 33.20 -16.29 -7.72
C MET A 350 34.59 -16.55 -7.15
N GLY A 351 35.16 -15.62 -6.40
CA GLY A 351 36.43 -15.82 -5.68
C GLY A 351 36.44 -17.08 -4.81
N CYS A 352 35.31 -17.40 -4.18
CA CYS A 352 35.14 -18.64 -3.40
C CYS A 352 34.38 -19.72 -4.18
N HIS A 353 33.34 -19.36 -4.94
CA HIS A 353 32.45 -20.31 -5.62
C HIS A 353 33.05 -20.97 -6.87
N THR A 354 34.27 -20.58 -7.26
CA THR A 354 35.11 -21.38 -8.15
C THR A 354 35.48 -22.74 -7.56
N ASN A 355 35.59 -22.84 -6.23
CA ASN A 355 35.97 -24.06 -5.51
C ASN A 355 34.83 -24.61 -4.63
N ILE A 356 33.95 -23.75 -4.13
CA ILE A 356 32.89 -24.12 -3.18
C ILE A 356 31.54 -24.22 -3.89
N LEU A 357 30.91 -25.40 -3.82
CA LEU A 357 29.58 -25.67 -4.39
C LEU A 357 29.46 -25.25 -5.87
N LYS A 358 30.56 -25.34 -6.62
CA LYS A 358 30.71 -24.85 -8.00
C LYS A 358 29.54 -25.22 -8.92
N GLU A 359 29.02 -26.44 -8.81
CA GLU A 359 27.96 -26.98 -9.67
C GLU A 359 26.54 -26.81 -9.10
N SER A 360 26.38 -26.13 -7.96
CA SER A 360 25.07 -25.94 -7.34
C SER A 360 24.10 -25.21 -8.27
N PRO A 361 22.86 -25.72 -8.47
CA PRO A 361 21.86 -25.02 -9.27
C PRO A 361 21.52 -23.63 -8.72
N LYS A 362 21.68 -23.44 -7.40
CA LYS A 362 21.42 -22.16 -6.72
C LYS A 362 22.37 -21.03 -7.15
N LEU A 363 23.53 -21.38 -7.70
CA LEU A 363 24.55 -20.43 -8.16
C LEU A 363 24.43 -20.13 -9.66
N LEU A 364 23.46 -20.71 -10.37
CA LEU A 364 23.29 -20.49 -11.81
C LEU A 364 23.28 -18.99 -12.18
N PRO A 365 22.51 -18.10 -11.50
CA PRO A 365 22.49 -16.68 -11.85
C PRO A 365 23.84 -15.97 -11.61
N VAL A 366 24.61 -16.43 -10.62
CA VAL A 366 25.96 -15.90 -10.33
C VAL A 366 26.95 -16.34 -11.42
N ARG A 367 26.87 -17.61 -11.86
CA ARG A 367 27.72 -18.13 -12.94
C ARG A 367 27.39 -17.50 -14.28
N GLU A 368 26.12 -17.26 -14.57
CA GLU A 368 25.68 -16.54 -15.78
C GLU A 368 26.19 -15.10 -15.77
N SER A 369 26.05 -14.41 -14.64
CA SER A 369 26.60 -13.06 -14.44
C SER A 369 28.12 -13.03 -14.66
N TRP A 370 28.84 -14.01 -14.12
CA TRP A 370 30.29 -14.16 -14.30
C TRP A 370 30.69 -14.39 -15.77
N ALA A 371 29.97 -15.27 -16.47
CA ALA A 371 30.29 -15.64 -17.85
C ALA A 371 29.95 -14.53 -18.85
N THR A 372 28.90 -13.75 -18.58
CA THR A 372 28.41 -12.70 -19.49
C THR A 372 28.94 -11.31 -19.16
N GLY A 373 29.47 -11.10 -17.96
CA GLY A 373 29.84 -9.77 -17.44
C GLY A 373 28.64 -8.88 -17.07
N MET A 374 27.40 -9.38 -17.20
CA MET A 374 26.19 -8.64 -16.81
C MET A 374 25.95 -8.78 -15.31
N PRO A 375 25.67 -7.70 -14.56
CA PRO A 375 25.46 -7.78 -13.11
C PRO A 375 24.14 -8.48 -12.76
N VAL A 376 24.11 -9.13 -11.60
CA VAL A 376 22.86 -9.69 -11.04
C VAL A 376 21.92 -8.56 -10.62
N GLU A 377 20.69 -8.57 -11.13
CA GLU A 377 19.65 -7.58 -10.79
C GLU A 377 18.99 -7.87 -9.44
N TRP A 378 19.64 -7.44 -8.35
CA TRP A 378 19.11 -7.62 -7.00
C TRP A 378 17.85 -6.80 -6.73
N VAL A 379 16.90 -7.39 -5.99
CA VAL A 379 15.69 -6.70 -5.57
C VAL A 379 15.94 -5.99 -4.24
N ARG A 380 15.86 -4.67 -4.24
CA ARG A 380 16.09 -3.85 -3.04
C ARG A 380 15.09 -4.22 -1.93
N ILE A 381 15.61 -4.52 -0.74
CA ILE A 381 14.80 -4.88 0.44
C ILE A 381 14.45 -3.62 1.24
N HIS A 382 15.46 -2.88 1.69
CA HIS A 382 15.24 -1.64 2.44
C HIS A 382 15.04 -0.50 1.45
N LYS A 383 13.82 0.03 1.36
CA LYS A 383 13.50 1.17 0.49
C LYS A 383 13.05 2.36 1.33
N LEU A 384 13.73 3.49 1.15
CA LEU A 384 13.27 4.79 1.61
C LEU A 384 12.39 5.42 0.53
N GLY A 385 11.47 6.31 0.92
CA GLY A 385 10.68 7.06 -0.04
C GLY A 385 11.58 7.81 -1.02
N ASP A 386 11.21 7.88 -2.31
CA ASP A 386 12.11 8.40 -3.37
C ASP A 386 12.47 9.91 -3.19
N TYR A 387 11.78 10.61 -2.29
CA TYR A 387 12.01 12.01 -1.89
C TYR A 387 12.92 12.15 -0.65
N ALA A 388 13.29 11.03 -0.02
CA ALA A 388 14.15 11.03 1.15
C ALA A 388 15.61 10.91 0.70
N TYR A 389 16.37 11.99 0.88
CA TYR A 389 17.82 11.95 0.75
C TYR A 389 18.42 11.27 1.98
N PHE A 390 19.09 10.15 1.75
CA PHE A 390 19.78 9.37 2.77
C PHE A 390 21.20 9.09 2.32
N ASN A 391 22.16 9.36 3.20
CA ASN A 391 23.57 9.07 2.95
C ASN A 391 24.05 8.02 3.94
N HIS A 392 24.30 6.80 3.45
CA HIS A 392 24.68 5.65 4.29
C HIS A 392 25.97 5.90 5.07
N SER A 393 27.01 6.46 4.43
CA SER A 393 28.31 6.70 5.08
C SER A 393 28.22 7.65 6.27
N VAL A 394 27.38 8.68 6.19
CA VAL A 394 27.18 9.62 7.30
C VAL A 394 26.69 8.90 8.56
N HIS A 395 25.78 7.94 8.42
CA HIS A 395 25.20 7.24 9.57
C HIS A 395 26.20 6.25 10.19
N VAL A 396 26.84 5.44 9.35
CA VAL A 396 27.84 4.46 9.77
C VAL A 396 29.04 5.17 10.42
N ASN A 397 29.57 6.22 9.79
CA ASN A 397 30.70 6.99 10.33
C ASN A 397 30.33 7.82 11.56
N SER A 398 29.04 8.10 11.79
CA SER A 398 28.56 8.70 13.03
C SER A 398 28.45 7.69 14.18
N GLY A 399 28.68 6.40 13.92
CA GLY A 399 28.68 5.33 14.93
C GLY A 399 27.34 4.62 15.07
N VAL A 400 26.42 4.80 14.13
CA VAL A 400 25.16 4.06 14.10
C VAL A 400 25.45 2.62 13.65
N GLY A 401 25.18 1.66 14.53
CA GLY A 401 25.38 0.23 14.20
C GLY A 401 24.46 -0.24 13.08
N CYS A 402 24.97 -1.11 12.19
CA CYS A 402 24.21 -1.62 11.04
C CYS A 402 22.89 -2.32 11.47
N GLY A 403 22.93 -3.00 12.62
CA GLY A 403 21.77 -3.67 13.21
C GLY A 403 20.65 -2.73 13.65
N SER A 404 20.92 -1.43 13.82
CA SER A 404 19.89 -0.45 14.17
C SER A 404 18.85 -0.24 13.06
N CYS A 405 19.22 -0.46 11.79
CA CYS A 405 18.32 -0.31 10.65
C CYS A 405 17.94 -1.67 10.02
N HIS A 406 18.87 -2.64 10.07
CA HIS A 406 18.73 -3.92 9.38
C HIS A 406 18.40 -5.09 10.33
N GLY A 407 18.42 -4.85 11.64
CA GLY A 407 18.41 -5.90 12.66
C GLY A 407 19.58 -6.86 12.55
N ASN A 408 19.47 -8.01 13.21
CA ASN A 408 20.51 -9.02 13.18
C ASN A 408 20.45 -9.85 11.89
N VAL A 409 21.00 -9.29 10.80
CA VAL A 409 21.07 -9.95 9.49
C VAL A 409 21.92 -11.23 9.51
N ALA A 410 22.87 -11.33 10.45
CA ALA A 410 23.67 -12.54 10.65
C ALA A 410 22.84 -13.75 11.13
N LYS A 411 21.60 -13.55 11.57
CA LYS A 411 20.64 -14.63 11.90
C LYS A 411 19.64 -14.90 10.78
N MET A 412 19.64 -14.11 9.69
CA MET A 412 18.66 -14.19 8.62
C MET A 412 19.10 -15.13 7.49
N GLU A 413 18.39 -16.24 7.32
CA GLU A 413 18.59 -17.11 6.14
C GLU A 413 18.13 -16.44 4.85
N VAL A 414 17.14 -15.55 4.94
CA VAL A 414 16.79 -14.63 3.87
C VAL A 414 16.45 -13.31 4.54
N VAL A 415 17.03 -12.23 4.02
CA VAL A 415 16.90 -10.90 4.61
C VAL A 415 15.49 -10.39 4.46
N SER A 416 15.00 -9.72 5.49
CA SER A 416 13.76 -8.96 5.50
C SER A 416 14.01 -7.59 6.11
N GLN A 417 13.19 -6.61 5.73
CA GLN A 417 13.15 -5.34 6.45
C GLN A 417 12.60 -5.59 7.86
N VAL A 418 13.22 -5.05 8.89
CA VAL A 418 12.80 -5.24 10.29
C VAL A 418 12.46 -3.95 11.01
N GLU A 419 12.91 -2.82 10.46
CA GLU A 419 12.56 -1.48 10.93
C GLU A 419 11.67 -0.78 9.91
N PRO A 420 10.76 0.12 10.34
CA PRO A 420 9.84 0.81 9.43
C PRO A 420 10.57 1.81 8.52
N LEU A 421 11.70 2.38 8.97
CA LEU A 421 12.49 3.39 8.24
C LEU A 421 11.63 4.55 7.71
N SER A 422 10.55 4.87 8.42
CA SER A 422 9.66 5.99 8.11
C SER A 422 10.28 7.31 8.57
N MET A 423 9.79 8.43 8.05
CA MET A 423 10.28 9.75 8.50
C MET A 423 10.09 9.96 10.01
N GLY A 424 9.02 9.42 10.59
CA GLY A 424 8.82 9.44 12.04
C GLY A 424 9.94 8.71 12.78
N TRP A 425 10.25 7.47 12.35
CA TRP A 425 11.35 6.68 12.89
C TRP A 425 12.71 7.38 12.74
N CYS A 426 12.98 7.99 11.58
CA CYS A 426 14.21 8.76 11.36
C CYS A 426 14.33 9.95 12.32
N LEU A 427 13.24 10.71 12.51
CA LEU A 427 13.22 11.85 13.43
C LEU A 427 13.38 11.43 14.89
N ASP A 428 12.77 10.31 15.28
CA ASP A 428 12.90 9.78 16.64
C ASP A 428 14.35 9.35 16.92
N CYS A 429 15.00 8.68 15.97
CA CYS A 429 16.42 8.35 16.05
C CYS A 429 17.31 9.60 16.05
N HIS A 430 17.01 10.62 15.23
CA HIS A 430 17.81 11.85 15.19
C HIS A 430 17.65 12.70 16.47
N ARG A 431 16.48 12.66 17.11
CA ARG A 431 16.25 13.32 18.40
C ARG A 431 16.92 12.58 19.56
N ASN A 432 16.92 11.25 19.51
CA ASN A 432 17.44 10.39 20.58
C ASN A 432 18.36 9.28 20.02
N PRO A 433 19.56 9.61 19.52
CA PRO A 433 20.43 8.62 18.86
C PRO A 433 21.15 7.69 19.85
N ASP A 434 21.09 7.97 21.15
CA ASP A 434 21.97 7.41 22.17
C ASP A 434 21.99 5.88 22.19
N MET A 435 20.85 5.23 21.99
CA MET A 435 20.75 3.76 22.00
C MET A 435 21.27 3.11 20.72
N HIS A 436 21.52 3.89 19.66
CA HIS A 436 21.96 3.41 18.36
C HIS A 436 23.46 3.62 18.12
N LEU A 437 24.10 4.45 18.96
CA LEU A 437 25.53 4.77 18.88
C LEU A 437 26.38 3.66 19.51
N ARG A 438 27.45 3.26 18.80
CA ARG A 438 28.38 2.20 19.21
C ARG A 438 29.82 2.61 18.92
N PRO A 439 30.83 2.00 19.59
CA PRO A 439 32.23 2.16 19.23
C PRO A 439 32.48 1.75 17.77
N ALA A 440 33.50 2.34 17.13
CA ALA A 440 33.79 2.08 15.71
C ALA A 440 34.01 0.58 15.39
N SER A 441 34.61 -0.17 16.31
CA SER A 441 34.84 -1.61 16.17
C SER A 441 33.57 -2.45 16.21
N GLU A 442 32.47 -1.90 16.74
CA GLU A 442 31.22 -2.62 17.02
C GLU A 442 30.09 -2.30 16.03
N ILE A 443 30.36 -1.51 14.99
CA ILE A 443 29.36 -1.05 14.02
C ILE A 443 28.76 -2.23 13.23
N THR A 444 29.62 -3.16 12.78
CA THR A 444 29.22 -4.36 12.03
C THR A 444 28.89 -5.55 12.93
N ASN A 445 29.11 -5.44 14.26
CA ASN A 445 28.80 -6.50 15.21
C ASN A 445 27.28 -6.60 15.44
N MET A 446 26.69 -7.67 14.87
CA MET A 446 25.25 -7.92 14.93
C MET A 446 24.78 -8.48 16.27
N ASP A 447 25.69 -8.96 17.12
CA ASP A 447 25.40 -9.48 18.46
C ASP A 447 25.76 -8.49 19.57
N TRP A 448 26.11 -7.25 19.21
CA TRP A 448 26.37 -6.19 20.18
C TRP A 448 25.13 -5.92 21.05
N VAL A 449 25.36 -5.86 22.36
CA VAL A 449 24.37 -5.50 23.37
C VAL A 449 24.84 -4.23 24.06
N ALA A 450 23.94 -3.26 24.20
CA ALA A 450 24.26 -2.01 24.86
C ALA A 450 24.72 -2.25 26.31
N PRO A 451 25.89 -1.72 26.72
CA PRO A 451 26.33 -1.83 28.10
C PRO A 451 25.43 -1.02 29.05
N PRO A 452 25.43 -1.31 30.36
CA PRO A 452 24.62 -0.59 31.34
C PRO A 452 24.84 0.93 31.34
N ASN A 453 26.03 1.39 30.94
CA ASN A 453 26.42 2.80 30.85
C ASN A 453 26.27 3.39 29.43
N GLN A 454 25.38 2.84 28.59
CA GLN A 454 25.20 3.24 27.19
C GLN A 454 25.03 4.76 26.99
N ILE A 455 24.29 5.44 27.86
CA ILE A 455 24.05 6.90 27.76
C ILE A 455 25.37 7.68 27.89
N GLN A 456 26.25 7.24 28.79
CA GLN A 456 27.56 7.87 28.99
C GLN A 456 28.46 7.60 27.78
N LEU A 457 28.45 6.37 27.26
CA LEU A 457 29.17 5.99 26.04
C LEU A 457 28.72 6.83 24.83
N ALA A 458 27.41 6.92 24.61
CA ALA A 458 26.81 7.75 23.57
C ALA A 458 27.19 9.23 23.72
N SER A 459 27.22 9.75 24.95
CA SER A 459 27.64 11.13 25.22
C SER A 459 29.11 11.37 24.86
N MET A 460 29.99 10.41 25.13
CA MET A 460 31.39 10.47 24.71
C MET A 460 31.51 10.46 23.18
N ILE A 461 30.81 9.55 22.49
CA ILE A 461 30.82 9.45 21.02
C ILE A 461 30.27 10.73 20.37
N LYS A 462 29.16 11.28 20.89
CA LYS A 462 28.57 12.55 20.42
C LYS A 462 29.58 13.69 20.52
N LYS A 463 30.33 13.77 21.63
CA LYS A 463 31.34 14.81 21.86
C LYS A 463 32.57 14.62 20.97
N GLU A 464 33.10 13.40 20.89
CA GLU A 464 34.27 13.06 20.09
C GLU A 464 34.03 13.34 18.59
N ARG A 465 32.84 12.99 18.09
CA ARG A 465 32.48 13.12 16.67
C ARG A 465 31.70 14.39 16.33
N SER A 466 31.51 15.28 17.31
CA SER A 466 30.74 16.52 17.14
C SER A 466 29.38 16.31 16.46
N LEU A 467 28.63 15.30 16.91
CA LEU A 467 27.39 14.88 16.25
C LEU A 467 26.28 15.92 16.44
N ASN A 468 25.72 16.41 15.33
CA ASN A 468 24.56 17.31 15.32
C ASN A 468 23.54 16.86 14.27
N PRO A 469 22.77 15.79 14.54
CA PRO A 469 21.83 15.24 13.57
C PRO A 469 20.67 16.24 13.31
N PRO A 470 20.21 16.37 12.06
CA PRO A 470 19.09 17.26 11.75
C PRO A 470 17.79 16.73 12.36
N THR A 471 17.09 17.57 13.13
CA THR A 471 15.83 17.18 13.80
C THR A 471 14.58 17.62 13.06
N THR A 472 14.75 18.16 11.84
CA THR A 472 13.65 18.59 10.96
C THR A 472 13.61 17.70 9.72
N CYS A 473 12.40 17.35 9.27
CA CYS A 473 12.24 16.50 8.08
C CYS A 473 12.77 17.18 6.80
N ALA A 474 12.71 18.51 6.72
CA ALA A 474 13.15 19.28 5.55
C ALA A 474 14.63 19.03 5.18
N SER A 475 15.49 18.75 6.16
CA SER A 475 16.92 18.48 5.91
C SER A 475 17.18 17.21 5.10
N CYS A 476 16.22 16.27 5.13
CA CYS A 476 16.32 14.96 4.47
C CYS A 476 15.29 14.81 3.34
N HIS A 477 14.47 15.82 3.07
CA HIS A 477 13.56 15.85 1.93
C HIS A 477 14.19 16.72 0.83
N ARG A 478 14.45 16.15 -0.35
CA ARG A 478 14.96 16.88 -1.52
C ARG A 478 14.14 16.59 -2.76
#